data_AF-A0A8T6NHQ3-F1
#
_entry.id   AF-A0A8T6NHQ3-F1
#
_cell.length_a   1.000
_cell.length_b   1.000
_cell.length_c   1.000
_cell.angle_alpha   90.00
_cell.angle_beta   90.00
_cell.angle_gamma   90.00
#
_symmetry.space_group_name_H-M   'P 1'
#
loop_
_entity.id
_entity.type
_entity.pdbx_description
1 polymer ?
#
loop_
_entity_poly.entity_id
_entity_poly.type
_entity_poly.pdbx_seq_one_letter_code
_entity_poly.pdbx_strand_id
1 'polypeptide(L)'
;DVVEMGVLTLRLISFAYPFYAWGMILVQAFNGAGDTMTPTWINVFCFWLFQIPLAWMLSKYLMSPNGIVWAILAADIAMTVVGGILFLRGKWKEKALSIYSNRKRKNNSKHQKCRRYEKIIFLIRFYVLLLNPFKY
;
A
#
# COMPACT_ATOMS: atom_id res chain seq x y z
N ASP A 1 -33.24 -0.74 -25.76
CA ASP A 1 -32.92 0.42 -24.89
C ASP A 1 -31.93 0.08 -23.79
N VAL A 2 -32.29 -0.70 -22.75
CA VAL A 2 -31.37 -1.04 -21.64
C VAL A 2 -30.14 -1.86 -22.07
N VAL A 3 -30.30 -2.81 -23.01
CA VAL A 3 -29.18 -3.62 -23.52
C VAL A 3 -28.13 -2.76 -24.23
N GLU A 4 -28.57 -1.80 -25.05
CA GLU A 4 -27.70 -0.92 -25.82
C GLU A 4 -26.89 0.01 -24.91
N MET A 5 -27.54 0.58 -23.88
CA MET A 5 -26.84 1.37 -22.86
C MET A 5 -25.86 0.53 -22.04
N GLY A 6 -26.19 -0.73 -21.75
CA GLY A 6 -25.28 -1.67 -21.11
C GLY A 6 -24.03 -1.95 -21.95
N VAL A 7 -24.20 -2.18 -23.26
CA VAL A 7 -23.08 -2.42 -24.19
C VAL A 7 -22.14 -1.21 -24.25
N LEU A 8 -22.68 0.01 -24.35
CA LEU A 8 -21.87 1.23 -24.41
C LEU A 8 -21.11 1.46 -23.10
N THR A 9 -21.78 1.25 -21.96
CA THR A 9 -21.18 1.33 -20.62
C THR A 9 -20.02 0.35 -20.47
N LEU A 10 -20.21 -0.92 -20.84
CA LEU A 10 -19.17 -1.95 -20.75
C LEU A 10 -17.97 -1.64 -21.64
N ARG A 11 -18.19 -1.11 -22.86
CA ARG A 11 -17.10 -0.66 -23.73
C ARG A 11 -16.28 0.46 -23.11
N LEU A 12 -16.93 1.47 -22.54
CA LEU A 12 -16.25 2.59 -21.89
C LEU A 12 -15.48 2.14 -20.64
N ILE A 13 -16.08 1.31 -19.79
CA ILE A 13 -15.41 0.75 -18.60
C ILE A 13 -14.20 -0.11 -19.02
N SER A 14 -14.27 -0.80 -20.16
CA SER A 14 -13.14 -1.58 -20.66
C SER A 14 -11.91 -0.72 -20.92
N PHE A 15 -12.09 0.54 -21.35
CA PHE A 15 -10.99 1.49 -21.48
C PHE A 15 -10.47 2.02 -20.13
N ALA A 16 -11.29 1.99 -19.07
CA ALA A 16 -10.88 2.39 -17.73
C ALA A 16 -9.97 1.35 -17.06
N TYR A 17 -10.16 0.05 -17.35
CA TYR A 17 -9.47 -1.04 -16.65
C TYR A 17 -7.94 -0.93 -16.63
N PRO A 18 -7.22 -0.58 -17.72
CA PRO A 18 -5.77 -0.42 -17.67
C PRO A 18 -5.32 0.66 -16.69
N PHE A 19 -6.03 1.79 -16.66
CA PHE A 19 -5.75 2.87 -15.72
C PHE A 19 -6.06 2.43 -14.30
N TYR A 20 -7.24 1.86 -14.06
CA TYR A 20 -7.60 1.32 -12.76
C TYR A 20 -6.57 0.31 -12.24
N ALA A 21 -6.14 -0.64 -13.07
CA ALA A 21 -5.12 -1.62 -12.69
C ALA A 21 -3.80 -0.95 -12.30
N TRP A 22 -3.33 0.01 -13.10
CA TRP A 22 -2.09 0.73 -12.80
C TRP A 22 -2.20 1.58 -11.53
N GLY A 23 -3.26 2.37 -11.40
CA GLY A 23 -3.55 3.17 -10.21
C GLY A 23 -3.64 2.32 -8.95
N MET A 24 -4.31 1.16 -9.04
CA MET A 24 -4.39 0.21 -7.93
C MET A 24 -3.03 -0.35 -7.52
N ILE A 25 -2.16 -0.72 -8.47
CA ILE A 25 -0.80 -1.19 -8.14
C ILE A 25 -0.04 -0.12 -7.35
N LEU A 26 -0.10 1.15 -7.79
CA LEU A 26 0.57 2.25 -7.11
C LEU A 26 0.00 2.51 -5.71
N VAL A 27 -1.32 2.57 -5.59
CA VAL A 27 -2.02 2.77 -4.31
C VAL A 27 -1.66 1.67 -3.31
N GLN A 28 -1.62 0.41 -3.76
CA GLN A 28 -1.24 -0.71 -2.90
C GLN A 28 0.25 -0.77 -2.60
N ALA A 29 1.12 -0.26 -3.46
CA ALA A 29 2.55 -0.14 -3.17
C ALA A 29 2.81 0.76 -1.95
N PHE A 30 2.05 1.86 -1.78
CA PHE A 30 2.13 2.70 -0.58
C PHE A 30 1.71 1.94 0.68
N ASN A 31 0.58 1.22 0.63
CA ASN A 31 0.13 0.38 1.74
C ASN A 31 1.17 -0.67 2.12
N GLY A 32 1.78 -1.34 1.12
CA GLY A 32 2.84 -2.33 1.32
C GLY A 32 4.12 -1.75 1.92
N ALA A 33 4.44 -0.48 1.64
CA ALA A 33 5.55 0.24 2.24
C ALA A 33 5.28 0.69 3.69
N GLY A 34 4.05 0.52 4.19
CA GLY A 34 3.60 1.03 5.49
C GLY A 34 3.18 2.50 5.47
N ASP A 35 3.00 3.09 4.27
CA ASP A 35 2.41 4.42 4.11
C ASP A 35 0.91 4.32 3.81
N THR A 36 0.09 4.31 4.86
CA THR A 36 -1.37 4.20 4.73
C THR A 36 -2.06 5.54 4.46
N MET A 37 -1.44 6.66 4.81
CA MET A 37 -2.10 7.98 4.71
C MET A 37 -2.13 8.51 3.28
N THR A 38 -1.04 8.32 2.53
CA THR A 38 -0.96 8.71 1.11
C THR A 38 -2.10 8.11 0.28
N PRO A 39 -2.34 6.79 0.28
CA PRO A 39 -3.44 6.20 -0.49
C PRO A 39 -4.82 6.60 0.01
N THR A 40 -5.01 6.81 1.32
CA THR A 40 -6.27 7.33 1.86
C THR A 40 -6.61 8.70 1.26
N TRP A 41 -5.67 9.64 1.28
CA TRP A 41 -5.91 10.96 0.71
C TRP A 41 -6.15 10.92 -0.79
N ILE A 42 -5.39 10.11 -1.54
CA ILE A 42 -5.64 9.92 -2.98
C ILE A 42 -7.09 9.49 -3.22
N ASN A 43 -7.57 8.48 -2.50
CA ASN A 43 -8.93 7.96 -2.68
C ASN A 43 -10.00 8.98 -2.31
N VAL A 44 -9.84 9.71 -1.20
CA VAL A 44 -10.80 10.76 -0.80
C VAL A 44 -10.86 11.85 -1.88
N PHE A 45 -9.73 12.37 -2.35
CA PHE A 45 -9.76 13.42 -3.35
C PHE A 45 -10.29 12.95 -4.71
N CYS A 46 -9.81 11.81 -5.21
CA CYS A 46 -10.16 11.34 -6.56
C CYS A 46 -11.60 10.81 -6.64
N PHE A 47 -12.03 10.01 -5.66
CA PHE A 47 -13.36 9.38 -5.72
C PHE A 47 -14.44 10.20 -5.03
N TRP A 48 -14.14 10.87 -3.92
CA TRP A 48 -15.19 11.62 -3.22
C TRP A 48 -15.33 13.03 -3.74
N LEU A 49 -14.22 13.76 -3.82
CA LEU A 49 -14.27 15.19 -4.17
C LEU A 49 -14.21 15.46 -5.68
N PHE A 50 -13.70 14.52 -6.47
CA PHE A 50 -13.63 14.68 -7.93
C PHE A 50 -14.71 13.86 -8.64
N GLN A 51 -14.77 12.54 -8.44
CA GLN A 51 -15.72 11.69 -9.17
C GLN A 51 -17.18 12.03 -8.89
N ILE A 52 -17.59 12.20 -7.63
CA ILE A 52 -19.01 12.44 -7.27
C ILE A 52 -19.51 13.77 -7.87
N PRO A 53 -18.83 14.92 -7.68
CA PRO A 53 -19.28 16.17 -8.27
C PRO A 53 -19.23 16.14 -9.81
N LEU A 54 -18.21 15.52 -10.39
CA LEU A 54 -18.09 15.38 -11.83
C LEU A 54 -19.22 14.51 -12.41
N ALA A 55 -19.55 13.39 -11.76
CA ALA A 55 -20.66 12.52 -12.17
C ALA A 55 -21.99 13.27 -12.11
N TRP A 56 -22.23 14.04 -11.04
CA TRP A 56 -23.43 14.87 -10.92
C TRP A 56 -23.52 15.92 -12.03
N MET A 57 -22.41 16.62 -12.31
CA MET A 57 -22.36 17.64 -13.36
C MET A 57 -22.57 17.02 -14.76
N LEU A 58 -21.83 15.96 -15.12
CA LEU A 58 -21.91 15.36 -16.45
C LEU A 58 -23.25 14.66 -16.69
N SER A 59 -23.79 13.99 -15.67
CA SER A 59 -25.10 13.33 -15.75
C SER A 59 -26.23 14.35 -15.96
N LYS A 60 -26.16 15.50 -15.26
CA LYS A 60 -27.23 16.51 -15.29
C LYS A 60 -27.21 17.40 -16.53
N TYR A 61 -26.04 17.78 -17.04
CA TYR A 61 -25.93 18.83 -18.05
C TYR A 61 -25.51 18.36 -19.45
N LEU A 62 -24.83 17.22 -19.58
CA LEU A 62 -24.10 16.89 -20.81
C LEU A 62 -24.55 15.56 -21.44
N MET A 63 -24.67 14.48 -20.67
CA MET A 63 -24.57 13.13 -21.22
C MET A 63 -25.43 12.07 -20.50
N SER A 64 -26.59 12.40 -19.93
CA SER A 64 -27.47 11.41 -19.26
C SER A 64 -27.61 10.11 -20.07
N PRO A 65 -27.37 8.89 -19.53
CA PRO A 65 -26.66 8.43 -18.32
C PRO A 65 -25.16 8.07 -18.52
N ASN A 66 -24.63 8.23 -19.73
CA ASN A 66 -23.21 8.02 -20.05
C ASN A 66 -22.26 8.92 -19.26
N GLY A 67 -22.73 10.09 -18.81
CA GLY A 67 -21.95 11.06 -18.03
C GLY A 67 -21.37 10.48 -16.73
N ILE A 68 -22.05 9.51 -16.12
CA ILE A 68 -21.54 8.81 -14.92
C ILE A 68 -20.32 7.94 -15.28
N VAL A 69 -20.39 7.24 -16.42
CA VAL A 69 -19.31 6.35 -16.89
C VAL A 69 -18.06 7.15 -17.23
N TRP A 70 -18.22 8.31 -17.86
CA TRP A 70 -17.12 9.25 -18.11
C TRP A 70 -16.49 9.79 -16.84
N ALA A 71 -17.29 10.07 -15.80
CA ALA A 71 -16.76 10.51 -14.51
C ALA A 71 -15.94 9.42 -13.81
N ILE A 72 -16.37 8.15 -13.89
CA ILE A 72 -15.60 7.01 -13.36
C ILE A 72 -14.24 6.91 -14.07
N LEU A 73 -14.24 6.90 -15.42
CA LEU A 73 -13.02 6.85 -16.21
C LEU A 73 -12.07 8.01 -15.87
N ALA A 74 -12.60 9.23 -15.77
CA ALA A 74 -11.81 10.40 -15.41
C ALA A 74 -11.20 10.28 -14.00
N ALA A 75 -11.94 9.72 -13.05
CA ALA A 75 -11.45 9.52 -11.69
C ALA A 75 -10.35 8.43 -11.62
N ASP A 76 -10.48 7.34 -12.36
CA ASP A 76 -9.45 6.30 -12.44
C ASP A 76 -8.15 6.83 -13.06
N ILE A 77 -8.26 7.63 -14.12
CA ILE A 77 -7.10 8.32 -14.72
C ILE A 77 -6.49 9.29 -13.71
N ALA A 78 -7.30 10.10 -13.02
CA ALA A 78 -6.81 11.04 -12.01
C ALA A 78 -6.08 10.33 -10.86
N MET A 79 -6.65 9.25 -10.33
CA MET A 79 -6.01 8.41 -9.31
C MET A 79 -4.67 7.87 -9.79
N THR A 80 -4.61 7.35 -11.03
CA THR A 80 -3.40 6.79 -11.62
C THR A 80 -2.30 7.84 -11.77
N VAL A 81 -2.64 9.03 -12.26
CA VAL A 81 -1.70 10.14 -12.44
C VAL A 81 -1.21 10.66 -11.10
N VAL A 82 -2.11 10.96 -10.17
CA VAL A 82 -1.76 11.47 -8.84
C VAL A 82 -0.94 10.44 -8.06
N GLY A 83 -1.36 9.18 -8.08
CA GLY A 83 -0.62 8.07 -7.49
C GLY A 83 0.78 7.94 -8.09
N GLY A 84 0.90 8.06 -9.42
CA GLY A 84 2.18 7.99 -10.14
C GLY A 84 3.13 9.12 -9.73
N ILE A 85 2.63 10.36 -9.69
CA ILE A 85 3.40 11.52 -9.26
C ILE A 85 3.88 11.34 -7.81
N LEU A 86 3.00 10.94 -6.90
CA LEU A 86 3.37 10.74 -5.48
C LEU A 86 4.34 9.57 -5.30
N PHE A 87 4.22 8.54 -6.14
CA PHE A 87 5.13 7.40 -6.12
C PHE A 87 6.53 7.82 -6.55
N LEU A 88 6.63 8.61 -7.62
CA LEU A 88 7.90 9.15 -8.11
C LEU A 88 8.55 10.14 -7.12
N ARG A 89 7.75 10.91 -6.36
CA ARG A 89 8.26 11.81 -5.30
C ARG A 89 8.97 11.08 -4.16
N GLY A 90 8.75 9.78 -3.99
CA GLY A 90 9.58 8.94 -3.12
C GLY A 90 9.40 9.09 -1.61
N LYS A 91 8.51 9.98 -1.11
CA LYS A 91 8.27 10.18 0.34
C LYS A 91 7.92 8.88 1.09
N TRP A 92 7.27 7.95 0.42
CA TRP A 92 6.94 6.62 0.95
C TRP A 92 8.18 5.81 1.38
N LYS A 93 9.34 6.07 0.77
CA LYS A 93 10.61 5.40 1.11
C LYS A 93 11.08 5.76 2.52
N GLU A 94 10.80 6.98 2.99
CA GLU A 94 11.16 7.42 4.33
C GLU A 94 10.44 6.60 5.40
N LYS A 95 9.13 6.37 5.21
CA LYS A 95 8.34 5.49 6.09
C LYS A 95 8.87 4.06 6.06
N ALA A 96 9.11 3.49 4.87
CA ALA A 96 9.67 2.15 4.73
C ALA A 96 11.04 2.02 5.44
N LEU A 97 11.91 3.02 5.28
CA LEU A 97 13.23 3.05 5.92
C LEU A 97 13.13 3.15 7.44
N SER A 98 12.20 3.96 7.96
CA SER A 98 11.96 4.07 9.40
C SER A 98 11.53 2.71 10.01
N ILE A 99 10.62 2.00 9.34
CA ILE A 99 10.15 0.67 9.73
C ILE A 99 11.30 -0.32 9.69
N TYR A 100 12.08 -0.33 8.61
CA TYR A 100 13.26 -1.18 8.48
C TYR A 100 14.28 -0.91 9.59
N SER A 101 14.59 0.36 9.88
CA SER A 101 15.54 0.76 10.93
C SER A 101 15.10 0.31 12.33
N ASN A 102 13.80 0.45 12.64
CA ASN A 102 13.20 -0.01 13.89
C ASN A 102 13.28 -1.53 14.02
N ARG A 103 12.96 -2.28 12.96
CA ARG A 103 13.10 -3.75 12.94
C ARG A 103 14.55 -4.17 13.16
N LYS A 104 15.51 -3.53 12.48
CA LYS A 104 16.94 -3.82 12.62
C LYS A 104 17.44 -3.56 14.04
N ARG A 105 17.06 -2.42 14.64
CA ARG A 105 17.37 -2.11 16.06
C ARG A 105 16.82 -3.18 17.01
N LYS A 106 15.56 -3.59 16.84
CA LYS A 106 14.92 -4.62 17.66
C LYS A 106 15.62 -5.99 17.51
N ASN A 107 15.97 -6.37 16.29
CA ASN A 107 16.66 -7.64 16.02
C ASN A 107 18.08 -7.64 16.61
N ASN A 108 18.82 -6.53 16.49
CA ASN A 108 20.16 -6.40 17.06
C ASN A 108 20.13 -6.50 18.60
N SER A 109 19.16 -5.86 19.25
CA SER A 109 18.94 -5.98 20.70
C SER A 109 18.63 -7.42 21.12
N LYS A 110 17.75 -8.13 20.38
CA LYS A 110 17.47 -9.55 20.62
C LYS A 110 18.73 -10.41 20.48
N HIS A 111 19.50 -10.23 19.41
CA HIS A 111 20.73 -10.97 19.17
C HIS A 111 21.78 -10.70 20.26
N GLN A 112 21.93 -9.45 20.71
CA GLN A 112 22.79 -9.10 21.83
C GLN A 112 22.35 -9.79 23.14
N LYS A 113 21.04 -9.90 23.38
CA LYS A 113 20.49 -10.63 24.53
C LYS A 113 20.79 -12.14 24.43
N CYS A 114 20.60 -12.75 23.26
CA CYS A 114 20.96 -14.16 23.00
C CYS A 114 22.44 -14.44 23.27
N ARG A 115 23.35 -13.60 22.76
CA ARG A 115 24.80 -13.72 23.04
C ARG A 115 25.13 -13.62 24.53
N ARG A 116 24.38 -12.81 25.29
CA ARG A 116 24.56 -12.70 26.74
C ARG A 116 24.11 -13.99 27.45
N TYR A 117 23.01 -14.60 27.02
CA TYR A 117 22.56 -15.89 27.54
C TYR A 117 23.50 -17.04 27.16
N GLU A 118 24.03 -17.08 25.94
CA GLU A 118 25.03 -18.08 25.52
C GLU A 118 26.28 -18.04 26.39
N LYS A 119 26.79 -16.83 26.73
CA LYS A 119 27.92 -16.68 27.67
C LYS A 119 27.59 -17.25 29.05
N ILE A 120 26.39 -16.97 29.58
CA ILE A 120 25.96 -17.50 30.88
C ILE A 120 25.84 -19.04 30.84
N ILE A 121 25.23 -19.60 29.79
CA ILE A 121 25.09 -21.06 29.63
C ILE A 121 26.46 -21.73 29.52
N PHE A 122 27.41 -21.13 28.78
CA PHE A 122 28.77 -21.66 28.66
C PHE A 122 29.50 -21.68 30.00
N LEU A 123 29.37 -20.61 30.80
CA LEU A 123 29.92 -20.55 32.16
C LEU A 123 29.31 -21.61 33.09
N ILE A 124 28.00 -21.80 33.06
CA ILE A 124 27.31 -22.84 33.85
C ILE A 124 27.81 -24.24 33.43
N ARG A 125 27.88 -24.51 32.12
CA ARG A 125 28.36 -25.81 31.60
C ARG A 125 29.82 -26.07 31.99
N PHE A 126 30.68 -25.06 31.90
CA PHE A 126 32.08 -25.14 32.33
C PHE A 126 32.21 -25.42 33.83
N TYR A 127 31.43 -24.73 34.67
CA TYR A 127 31.43 -24.96 36.12
C TYR A 127 30.93 -26.36 36.51
N VAL A 128 29.86 -26.85 35.87
CA VAL A 128 29.35 -28.21 36.11
C VAL A 128 30.38 -29.28 35.72
N LEU A 129 31.12 -29.08 34.62
CA LEU A 129 32.23 -29.96 34.21
C LEU A 129 33.36 -29.97 35.25
N LEU A 130 33.72 -28.81 35.82
CA LEU A 130 34.75 -28.73 36.87
C LEU A 130 34.34 -29.44 38.16
N LEU A 131 33.04 -29.41 38.53
CA LEU A 131 32.54 -30.06 39.74
C LEU A 131 32.34 -31.58 39.62
N ASN A 132 32.30 -32.14 38.41
CA ASN A 132 32.11 -33.58 38.18
C ASN A 132 33.21 -34.17 37.26
N PRO A 133 34.48 -34.19 37.71
CA PRO A 133 35.59 -34.66 36.88
C PRO A 133 35.57 -36.17 36.58
N PHE A 134 34.79 -36.97 37.33
CA PHE A 134 34.76 -38.44 37.23
C PHE A 134 33.52 -39.00 36.51
N LYS A 135 32.71 -38.16 35.86
CA LYS A 135 31.44 -38.59 35.24
C LYS A 135 31.54 -38.93 33.74
N TYR A 136 32.76 -39.09 33.22
CA TYR A 136 33.06 -39.53 31.85
C TYR A 136 34.22 -40.52 31.86
#